data_AF-A0A3G2ICV7-F1
#
_entry.id   AF-A0A3G2ICV7-F1
#
_cell.length_a   1.000
_cell.length_b   1.000
_cell.length_c   1.000
_cell.angle_alpha   90.00
_cell.angle_beta   90.00
_cell.angle_gamma   90.00
#
_symmetry.space_group_name_H-M   'P 1'
#
loop_
_entity.id
_entity.type
_entity.pdbx_description
1 polymer ?
#
loop_
_entity_poly.entity_id
_entity_poly.type
_entity_poly.pdbx_seq_one_letter_code
_entity_poly.pdbx_strand_id
1 'polypeptide(L)' 'MIKQQDMTEIASIIYRCLNTKKWKSVGEMANLMRISEGRCQLILTQLMMAGLAVEDTSGEMFKCCQ' A
#
# COMPACT_ATOMS: atom_id res chain seq x y z
N MET A 1 -22.45 -7.18 11.83
CA MET A 1 -21.03 -7.54 11.74
C MET A 1 -20.47 -6.95 10.46
N ILE A 2 -19.61 -5.94 10.56
CA ILE A 2 -18.91 -5.36 9.40
C ILE A 2 -17.98 -6.46 8.87
N LYS A 3 -18.07 -6.77 7.58
CA LYS A 3 -17.11 -7.65 6.89
C LYS A 3 -15.75 -6.96 6.97
N GLN A 4 -14.97 -7.23 8.01
CA GLN A 4 -13.55 -6.94 8.01
C GLN A 4 -12.98 -7.88 6.95
N GLN A 5 -12.82 -7.39 5.72
CA GLN A 5 -11.83 -7.99 4.83
C GLN A 5 -10.54 -8.05 5.63
N ASP A 6 -9.96 -9.24 5.75
CA ASP A 6 -8.79 -9.46 6.57
C ASP A 6 -7.72 -8.45 6.15
N MET A 7 -7.25 -7.66 7.12
CA MET A 7 -6.29 -6.58 6.88
C MET A 7 -5.03 -7.11 6.17
N THR A 8 -4.69 -8.37 6.41
CA THR A 8 -3.63 -9.14 5.75
C THR A 8 -3.90 -9.42 4.27
N GLU A 9 -5.15 -9.70 3.90
CA GLU A 9 -5.53 -9.95 2.50
C GLU A 9 -5.41 -8.67 1.67
N ILE A 10 -5.92 -7.54 2.20
CA ILE A 10 -5.78 -6.23 1.55
C ILE A 10 -4.30 -5.84 1.41
N ALA A 11 -3.48 -6.06 2.46
CA ALA A 11 -2.05 -5.80 2.40
C ALA A 11 -1.32 -6.63 1.35
N SER A 12 -1.65 -7.93 1.23
CA SER A 12 -1.11 -8.80 0.19
C SER A 12 -1.47 -8.32 -1.21
N ILE A 13 -2.72 -7.87 -1.43
CA ILE A 13 -3.15 -7.35 -2.73
C ILE A 13 -2.43 -6.03 -3.04
N ILE A 14 -2.35 -5.09 -2.09
CA ILE A 14 -1.60 -3.83 -2.26
C ILE A 14 -0.15 -4.14 -2.63
N TYR A 15 0.50 -5.05 -1.91
CA TYR A 15 1.88 -5.46 -2.20
C TYR A 15 2.03 -6.03 -3.61
N ARG A 16 1.11 -6.89 -4.07
CA ARG A 16 1.11 -7.41 -5.45
C ARG A 16 0.86 -6.35 -6.52
N CYS A 17 0.13 -5.29 -6.17
CA CYS A 17 -0.15 -4.17 -7.07
C CYS A 17 1.00 -3.17 -7.13
N LEU A 18 1.86 -3.12 -6.12
CA LEU A 18 3.10 -2.37 -6.16
C LEU A 18 4.07 -3.00 -7.17
N ASN A 19 4.88 -2.16 -7.79
CA ASN A 19 5.89 -2.59 -8.75
C ASN A 19 7.26 -2.15 -8.23
N THR A 20 8.33 -2.82 -8.67
CA THR A 20 9.70 -2.51 -8.26
C THR A 20 10.34 -1.43 -9.13
N LYS A 21 9.83 -1.25 -10.36
CA LYS A 21 10.28 -0.25 -11.33
C LYS A 21 9.42 1.02 -11.38
N LYS A 22 8.21 0.98 -10.83
CA LYS A 22 7.26 2.11 -10.86
C LYS A 22 6.81 2.46 -9.47
N TRP A 23 6.96 3.74 -9.13
CA TRP A 23 6.33 4.36 -7.97
C TRP A 23 4.83 4.46 -8.17
N LYS A 24 4.08 4.33 -7.07
CA LYS A 24 2.63 4.53 -7.03
C LYS A 24 2.28 5.44 -5.87
N SER A 25 1.36 6.35 -6.09
CA SER A 25 0.90 7.23 -5.00
C SER A 25 -0.10 6.50 -4.09
N VAL A 26 -0.23 7.01 -2.85
CA VAL A 26 -1.30 6.56 -1.93
C VAL A 26 -2.67 6.72 -2.58
N GLY A 27 -2.94 7.84 -3.25
CA GLY A 27 -4.23 8.10 -3.91
C GLY A 27 -4.54 7.13 -5.04
N GLU A 28 -3.55 6.81 -5.87
CA GLU A 28 -3.69 5.81 -6.94
C GLU A 28 -4.03 4.42 -6.36
N MET A 29 -3.34 4.02 -5.29
CA MET A 29 -3.57 2.73 -4.65
C MET A 29 -4.88 2.67 -3.87
N ALA A 30 -5.25 3.74 -3.19
CA ALA A 30 -6.53 3.86 -2.48
C ALA A 30 -7.70 3.72 -3.45
N ASN A 31 -7.60 4.40 -4.61
CA ASN A 31 -8.61 4.30 -5.67
C ASN A 31 -8.67 2.87 -6.26
N LEU A 32 -7.52 2.27 -6.57
CA LEU A 32 -7.44 0.91 -7.10
C LEU A 32 -8.07 -0.13 -6.16
N MET A 33 -7.82 0.02 -4.86
CA MET A 33 -8.32 -0.88 -3.82
C MET A 33 -9.71 -0.51 -3.29
N ARG A 34 -10.26 0.64 -3.73
CA ARG A 34 -11.54 1.20 -3.28
C ARG A 34 -11.62 1.34 -1.76
N ILE A 35 -10.53 1.79 -1.14
CA ILE A 35 -10.41 2.09 0.29
C ILE A 35 -10.08 3.58 0.49
N SER A 36 -10.21 4.07 1.72
CA SER A 36 -9.77 5.43 2.03
C SER A 36 -8.24 5.56 1.95
N GLU A 37 -7.77 6.75 1.57
CA GLU A 37 -6.33 7.05 1.52
C GLU A 37 -5.65 6.79 2.87
N GLY A 38 -6.26 7.19 3.99
CA GLY A 38 -5.70 6.91 5.32
C GLY A 38 -5.53 5.41 5.62
N ARG A 39 -6.45 4.54 5.15
CA ARG A 39 -6.28 3.08 5.28
C ARG A 39 -5.19 2.56 4.35
N CYS A 40 -5.14 3.08 3.11
CA CYS A 40 -4.10 2.70 2.15
C CYS A 40 -2.71 3.09 2.67
N GLN A 41 -2.57 4.31 3.20
CA GLN A 41 -1.33 4.82 3.78
C GLN A 41 -0.89 3.97 4.96
N LEU A 42 -1.79 3.67 5.90
CA LEU A 42 -1.47 2.78 7.04
C LEU A 42 -0.91 1.43 6.57
N ILE A 43 -1.53 0.81 5.56
CA ILE A 43 -1.07 -0.48 5.03
C ILE A 43 0.28 -0.33 4.31
N LEU A 44 0.47 0.72 3.51
CA LEU A 44 1.72 1.00 2.82
C LEU A 44 2.87 1.25 3.79
N THR A 45 2.63 2.01 4.87
CA THR A 45 3.59 2.20 5.96
C THR A 45 3.91 0.88 6.66
N GLN A 46 2.91 0.02 6.93
CA GLN A 46 3.16 -1.31 7.50
C GLN A 46 4.01 -2.19 6.59
N LEU A 47 3.78 -2.16 5.27
CA LEU A 47 4.61 -2.86 4.29
C LEU A 47 6.05 -2.31 4.28
N MET A 48 6.22 -0.99 4.40
CA MET A 48 7.54 -0.36 4.49
C MET A 48 8.28 -0.76 5.76
N MET A 49 7.62 -0.73 6.92
CA MET A 49 8.21 -1.19 8.18
C MET A 49 8.59 -2.67 8.16
N ALA A 50 7.87 -3.49 7.39
CA ALA A 50 8.20 -4.90 7.18
C ALA A 50 9.33 -5.12 6.14
N GLY A 51 9.88 -4.05 5.56
CA GLY A 51 10.92 -4.12 4.52
C GLY A 51 10.40 -4.60 3.15
N LEU A 52 9.09 -4.64 2.95
CA LEU A 52 8.45 -5.10 1.71
C LEU A 52 8.25 -3.96 0.70
N ALA A 53 8.17 -2.72 1.16
CA ALA A 53 8.05 -1.55 0.31
C ALA A 53 9.04 -0.47 0.72
N VAL A 54 9.29 0.48 -0.18
CA VAL A 54 10.03 1.71 0.14
C VAL A 54 9.20 2.92 -0.24
N GLU A 55 9.34 3.94 0.58
CA GLU A 55 8.73 5.25 0.43
C GLU A 55 9.73 6.20 -0.24
N ASP A 56 9.25 7.17 -1.00
CA ASP A 56 10.08 8.21 -1.58
C ASP A 56 10.36 9.33 -0.56
N THR A 57 11.13 10.35 -0.97
CA THR A 57 11.47 11.47 -0.08
C THR A 57 10.27 12.36 0.28
N SER A 58 9.16 12.27 -0.46
CA SER A 58 7.94 13.07 -0.20
C SER A 58 7.00 12.41 0.81
N GLY A 59 7.07 11.10 0.98
CA GLY A 59 6.16 10.36 1.86
C GLY A 59 4.83 9.97 1.20
N GLU A 60 4.69 10.21 -0.11
CA GLU A 60 3.43 10.02 -0.84
C GLU A 60 3.50 8.88 -1.85
N MET A 61 4.70 8.44 -2.20
CA MET A 61 4.93 7.44 -3.24
C MET A 61 5.58 6.20 -2.67
N PHE A 62 5.07 5.04 -3.07
CA PHE A 62 5.55 3.74 -2.63
C PHE A 62 5.91 2.86 -3.83
N LYS A 63 6.94 2.03 -3.67
CA LYS A 63 7.29 0.95 -4.59
C LYS A 63 7.68 -0.31 -3.81
N CYS A 64 7.65 -1.46 -4.45
CA CYS A 64 8.14 -2.69 -3.81
C CYS A 64 9.65 -2.63 -3.58
N CYS A 65 10.08 -3.15 -2.43
CA CYS A 65 11.47 -3.44 -2.14
C CYS A 65 11.86 -4.71 -2.92
N GLN A 66 12.83 -4.61 -3.83
CA GLN A 66 13.45 -5.73 -4.53
C GLN A 66 14.96 -5.61 -4.38
#